data_AF-A0AAJ2DL01-F1
#
_entry.id   AF-A0AAJ2DL01-F1
#
_cell.length_a   1.000
_cell.length_b   1.000
_cell.length_c   1.000
_cell.angle_alpha   90.00
_cell.angle_beta   90.00
_cell.angle_gamma   90.00
#
_symmetry.space_group_name_H-M   'P 1'
#
loop_
_entity.id
_entity.type
_entity.pdbx_description
1 polymer ?
#
loop_
_entity_poly.entity_id
_entity_poly.type
_entity_poly.pdbx_seq_one_letter_code
_entity_poly.pdbx_strand_id
1 'polypeptide(L)'
;MRGERELDEIELKEWLQRMASGDQQAFQVICEFTCKDIHRTVAFLVVDKQDVEDIVDEVYIQMWKSVVNYDVKGELSSRSGSFY
;
A
#
# COMPACT_ATOMS: atom_id res chain seq x y z
N MET A 1 -12.67 -14.09 18.19
CA MET A 1 -13.05 -14.19 16.76
C MET A 1 -13.16 -12.77 16.24
N ARG A 2 -12.07 -12.17 15.74
CA ARG A 2 -12.09 -10.82 15.18
C ARG A 2 -12.64 -10.96 13.76
N GLY A 3 -13.88 -10.54 13.55
CA GLY A 3 -14.50 -10.54 12.22
C GLY A 3 -13.61 -9.78 11.24
N GLU A 4 -13.54 -10.26 10.00
CA GLU A 4 -12.93 -9.57 8.86
C GLU A 4 -13.57 -8.17 8.78
N ARG A 5 -12.95 -7.16 9.42
CA ARG A 5 -13.41 -5.78 9.31
C ARG A 5 -12.97 -5.28 7.95
N GLU A 6 -13.93 -5.03 7.08
CA GLU A 6 -13.75 -4.29 5.85
C GLU A 6 -13.39 -2.84 6.24
N LEU A 7 -12.25 -2.34 5.75
CA LEU A 7 -11.90 -0.92 5.91
C LEU A 7 -12.77 -0.12 4.97
N ASP A 8 -13.49 0.87 5.48
CA ASP A 8 -14.18 1.82 4.61
C ASP A 8 -13.19 2.78 3.92
N GLU A 9 -13.68 3.53 2.93
CA GLU A 9 -12.81 4.42 2.13
C GLU A 9 -12.13 5.50 2.97
N ILE A 10 -12.76 5.96 4.04
CA ILE A 10 -12.22 7.02 4.92
C ILE A 10 -11.12 6.41 5.79
N GLU A 11 -11.39 5.29 6.44
CA GLU A 11 -10.39 4.56 7.25
C GLU A 11 -9.19 4.15 6.40
N LEU A 12 -9.41 3.65 5.18
CA LEU A 12 -8.34 3.25 4.26
C LEU A 12 -7.43 4.43 3.92
N LYS A 13 -8.01 5.61 3.64
CA LYS A 13 -7.25 6.84 3.36
C LYS A 13 -6.40 7.27 4.56
N GLU A 14 -6.93 7.19 5.78
CA GLU A 14 -6.17 7.51 7.00
C GLU A 14 -4.99 6.56 7.19
N TRP A 15 -5.19 5.27 6.96
CA TRP A 15 -4.10 4.28 7.03
C TRP A 15 -3.04 4.54 5.96
N LEU A 16 -3.43 4.88 4.73
CA LEU A 16 -2.48 5.23 3.67
C LEU A 16 -1.67 6.49 3.99
N GLN A 17 -2.28 7.52 4.60
CA GLN A 17 -1.57 8.72 5.05
C GLN A 17 -0.56 8.40 6.16
N ARG A 18 -0.94 7.56 7.12
CA ARG A 18 -0.02 7.09 8.17
C ARG A 18 1.13 6.25 7.59
N MET A 19 0.83 5.39 6.62
CA MET A 19 1.85 4.60 5.92
C MET A 19 2.84 5.51 5.19
N ALA A 20 2.36 6.58 4.54
CA ALA A 20 3.21 7.56 3.86
C ALA A 20 4.15 8.32 4.81
N SER A 21 3.71 8.60 6.04
CA SER A 21 4.56 9.21 7.08
C SER A 21 5.56 8.25 7.73
N GLY A 22 5.61 6.99 7.28
CA GLY A 22 6.53 5.96 7.76
C GLY A 22 5.98 5.12 8.91
N ASP A 23 4.67 5.16 9.20
CA ASP A 23 4.05 4.34 10.25
C ASP A 23 4.04 2.85 9.84
N GLN A 24 4.85 2.05 10.53
CA GLN A 24 4.95 0.61 10.31
C GLN A 24 3.67 -0.14 10.66
N GLN A 25 2.88 0.33 11.63
CA GLN A 25 1.59 -0.29 11.95
C GLN A 25 0.61 -0.08 10.81
N ALA A 26 0.65 1.09 10.16
CA ALA A 26 -0.18 1.37 9.01
C ALA A 26 0.16 0.46 7.82
N PHE A 27 1.45 0.18 7.59
CA PHE A 27 1.86 -0.82 6.60
C PHE A 27 1.25 -2.19 6.88
N GLN A 28 1.35 -2.66 8.12
CA GLN A 28 0.81 -3.96 8.50
C GLN A 28 -0.71 -4.05 8.25
N VAL A 29 -1.47 -3.00 8.61
CA VAL A 29 -2.92 -2.96 8.39
C VAL A 29 -3.26 -3.02 6.90
N ILE A 30 -2.56 -2.26 6.05
CA ILE A 30 -2.79 -2.29 4.60
C ILE A 30 -2.39 -3.64 3.99
N CYS A 31 -1.29 -4.24 4.43
CA CYS A 31 -0.89 -5.58 4.00
C CYS A 31 -1.93 -6.63 4.39
N GLU A 32 -2.37 -6.67 5.65
CA GLU A 32 -3.38 -7.61 6.12
C GLU A 32 -4.70 -7.45 5.35
N PHE A 33 -5.12 -6.22 5.07
CA PHE A 33 -6.34 -5.91 4.32
C PHE A 33 -6.26 -6.38 2.86
N THR A 34 -5.10 -6.24 2.21
CA THR A 34 -4.94 -6.52 0.77
C THR A 34 -4.40 -7.92 0.46
N CYS A 35 -3.86 -8.64 1.46
CA CYS A 35 -3.12 -9.90 1.30
C CYS A 35 -3.93 -10.95 0.55
N LYS A 36 -5.19 -11.14 0.92
CA LYS A 36 -6.06 -12.14 0.30
C LYS A 36 -6.29 -11.85 -1.19
N ASP A 37 -6.52 -10.60 -1.55
CA ASP A 37 -6.84 -10.22 -2.93
C ASP A 37 -5.60 -10.18 -3.82
N ILE A 38 -4.48 -9.66 -3.30
CA ILE A 38 -3.19 -9.66 -4.01
C ILE A 38 -2.73 -11.09 -4.24
N HIS A 39 -2.70 -11.92 -3.20
CA HIS A 39 -2.30 -13.33 -3.32
C HIS A 39 -3.18 -14.07 -4.32
N ARG A 40 -4.51 -13.93 -4.22
CA ARG A 40 -5.45 -14.55 -5.16
C ARG A 40 -5.20 -14.10 -6.60
N THR A 41 -4.92 -12.82 -6.81
CA THR A 41 -4.69 -12.26 -8.15
C THR A 41 -3.38 -12.76 -8.74
N VAL A 42 -2.29 -12.73 -7.95
CA VAL A 42 -0.98 -13.23 -8.38
C VAL A 42 -1.05 -14.73 -8.63
N ALA A 43 -1.61 -15.51 -7.71
CA ALA A 43 -1.80 -16.95 -7.88
C ALA A 43 -2.68 -17.29 -9.09
N PHE A 44 -3.59 -16.41 -9.51
CA PHE A 44 -4.37 -16.60 -10.72
C PHE A 44 -3.54 -16.34 -11.99
N LEU A 45 -2.71 -15.30 -12.00
CA LEU A 45 -1.97 -14.85 -13.18
C LEU A 45 -0.65 -15.60 -13.43
N VAL A 46 0.01 -16.08 -12.39
CA VAL A 46 1.35 -16.68 -12.49
C VAL A 46 1.24 -18.17 -12.83
N VAL A 47 1.97 -18.60 -13.86
CA VAL A 47 2.00 -20.01 -14.32
C VAL A 47 2.77 -20.89 -13.34
N ASP A 48 3.97 -20.46 -12.94
CA ASP A 48 4.77 -21.17 -11.94
C ASP A 48 4.31 -20.78 -10.53
N LYS A 49 3.80 -21.75 -9.77
CA LYS A 49 3.34 -21.50 -8.40
C LYS A 49 4.47 -21.27 -7.41
N GLN A 50 5.71 -21.61 -7.75
CA GLN A 50 6.88 -21.34 -6.92
C GLN A 50 7.18 -19.84 -6.85
N ASP A 51 6.87 -19.08 -7.92
CA ASP A 51 7.15 -17.64 -7.99
C ASP A 51 6.07 -16.77 -7.31
N VAL A 52 4.95 -17.36 -6.89
CA VAL A 52 3.79 -16.61 -6.39
C VAL A 52 4.13 -15.79 -5.15
N GLU A 53 4.82 -16.38 -4.17
CA GLU A 53 5.16 -15.70 -2.92
C GLU A 53 6.16 -14.56 -3.17
N ASP A 54 7.19 -14.80 -3.98
CA ASP A 54 8.20 -13.78 -4.33
C ASP A 54 7.57 -12.57 -5.05
N ILE A 55 6.60 -12.82 -5.94
CA ILE A 55 5.88 -11.76 -6.66
C ILE A 55 4.96 -10.99 -5.70
N VAL A 56 4.28 -11.66 -4.76
CA VAL A 56 3.44 -11.00 -3.75
C VAL A 56 4.29 -10.05 -2.90
N ASP A 57 5.45 -10.51 -2.43
CA ASP A 57 6.38 -9.68 -1.67
C ASP A 57 6.89 -8.48 -2.48
N GLU A 58 7.21 -8.67 -3.77
CA GLU A 58 7.60 -7.57 -4.65
C GLU A 58 6.48 -6.53 -4.82
N VAL A 59 5.22 -6.97 -5.00
CA VAL A 59 4.06 -6.07 -5.08
C VAL A 59 3.97 -5.21 -3.83
N TYR A 60 4.17 -5.78 -2.64
CA TYR A 60 4.16 -5.02 -1.39
C TYR A 60 5.30 -4.02 -1.27
N ILE A 61 6.51 -4.40 -1.69
CA ILE A 61 7.67 -3.50 -1.73
C ILE A 61 7.40 -2.31 -2.67
N GLN A 62 6.84 -2.58 -3.85
CA GLN A 62 6.50 -1.52 -4.82
C GLN A 62 5.37 -0.62 -4.31
N MET A 63 4.37 -1.19 -3.64
CA MET A 63 3.30 -0.43 -2.99
C MET A 63 3.86 0.51 -1.92
N TRP A 64 4.74 0.01 -1.04
CA TRP A 64 5.40 0.83 -0.02
C TRP A 64 6.18 2.00 -0.64
N LYS A 65 7.03 1.72 -1.64
CA LYS A 65 7.78 2.76 -2.36
C LYS A 65 6.86 3.79 -3.02
N SER A 66 5.74 3.36 -3.60
CA SER A 66 4.81 4.23 -4.30
C SER A 66 4.05 5.15 -3.34
N VAL A 67 3.63 4.66 -2.17
CA VAL A 67 2.94 5.44 -1.15
C VAL A 67 3.85 6.52 -0.56
N VAL A 68 5.11 6.19 -0.27
CA VAL A 68 6.10 7.18 0.17
C VAL A 68 6.33 8.26 -0.91
N ASN A 69 6.36 7.88 -2.19
CA ASN A 69 6.51 8.83 -3.30
C ASN A 69 5.23 9.64 -3.61
N TYR A 70 4.06 9.16 -3.21
CA TYR A 70 2.77 9.82 -3.44
C TYR A 70 2.70 11.15 -2.67
N ASP A 71 3.16 11.16 -1.42
CA ASP A 71 3.13 12.34 -0.54
C ASP A 71 4.19 13.39 -0.92
N VAL A 72 5.38 12.93 -1.35
CA VAL A 72 6.47 13.80 -1.81
C VAL A 72 6.04 14.69 -2.98
N LYS A 73 5.15 14.22 -3.88
CA LYS A 73 4.62 15.07 -4.97
C LYS A 73 3.61 16.12 -4.51
N GLY A 74 2.86 15.87 -3.44
CA GLY A 74 1.91 16.84 -2.87
C GLY A 74 2.61 18.05 -2.26
N GLU A 75 3.73 17.83 -1.57
CA GLU A 75 4.50 18.91 -0.95
C GLU A 75 5.32 19.72 -1.96
N LEU A 76 5.86 19.07 -3.01
CA LEU A 76 6.65 19.75 -4.03
C LEU A 76 5.80 20.67 -4.92
N SER A 77 4.51 20.37 -5.13
CA SER A 77 3.59 21.27 -5.83
C SER A 77 3.15 22.48 -5.00
N SER A 78 3.25 22.41 -3.66
CA SER A 78 2.82 23.48 -2.76
C SER A 78 3.92 24.49 -2.43
N ARG A 79 5.17 24.21 -2.81
CA ARG A 79 6.35 25.07 -2.55
C ARG A 79 6.90 25.82 -3.77
N SER A 80 6.39 25.56 -4.98
CA SER A 80 6.86 26.23 -6.21
C SER A 80 6.10 27.52 -6.57
N GLY A 81 5.24 28.04 -5.68
CA GLY A 81 4.35 29.17 -5.96
C GLY A 81 4.65 30.48 -5.21
N SER A 82 5.86 30.69 -4.67
CA SER A 82 6.20 31.97 -4.04
C SER A 82 7.69 32.26 -4.09
N PHE A 83 8.24 32.39 -5.29
CA PHE A 83 9.40 33.23 -5.55
C PHE A 83 9.26 33.74 -6.97
N TYR A 84 8.76 34.96 -7.12
CA TYR A 84 9.19 36.08 -7.98
C TYR A 84 8.08 37.12 -8.03
#